data_AF-A0A2L2NW43-F1
#
_entry.id   AF-A0A2L2NW43-F1
#
_cell.length_a   1.000
_cell.length_b   1.000
_cell.length_c   1.000
_cell.angle_alpha   90.00
_cell.angle_beta   90.00
_cell.angle_gamma   90.00
#
_symmetry.space_group_name_H-M   'P 1'
#
loop_
_entity.id
_entity.type
_entity.pdbx_description
1 polymer ?
#
loop_
_entity_poly.entity_id
_entity_poly.type
_entity_poly.pdbx_seq_one_letter_code
_entity_poly.pdbx_strand_id
1 'polypeptide(L)'
;MRRVKIGFLQEKSVFEFIVIVESGADSRTATKLAERVLKEQIDWLEPDLIKHIFHWRGLEEGTEYSCWSDVDKIIDDAKEKIRYKSPRFLGHHNKGVPFKADGAISIKVLKLVDFLQKTRQIKAILFIRDLDNQPERREGLEQARSEHINRQPQLKIVIGTANPKREAWVLNGFLPSNQEEQILEEIKTRLNFDPCIDSHRLRSTSQKEPDRIRNPKVIVEQLTGKDMKREQQCWEDTSLKILRERGVYTGLTAYIQEIEQHLIQIILS
;
A
#
# COMPACT_ATOMS: atom_id res chain seq x y z
N MET A 1 16.19 55.39 3.95
CA MET A 1 17.05 54.22 3.68
C MET A 1 17.17 53.38 4.95
N ARG A 2 16.45 52.25 5.07
CA ARG A 2 16.79 51.12 5.95
C ARG A 2 15.81 49.95 5.74
N ARG A 3 16.31 48.99 4.97
CA ARG A 3 16.09 47.53 4.98
C ARG A 3 14.67 47.01 5.21
N VAL A 4 14.01 46.71 4.09
CA VAL A 4 12.97 45.68 3.99
C VAL A 4 13.58 44.34 4.42
N LYS A 5 13.05 43.74 5.49
CA LYS A 5 13.30 42.34 5.83
C LYS A 5 12.62 41.49 4.75
N ILE A 6 13.41 40.98 3.82
CA ILE A 6 13.00 39.89 2.94
C ILE A 6 12.83 38.68 3.85
N GLY A 7 11.58 38.34 4.16
CA GLY A 7 11.24 37.12 4.87
C GLY A 7 11.69 35.93 4.02
N PHE A 8 12.53 35.10 4.63
CA PHE A 8 12.89 33.78 4.16
C PHE A 8 11.63 33.05 3.65
N LEU A 9 11.66 32.57 2.41
CA LEU A 9 10.86 31.45 1.98
C LEU A 9 11.16 30.31 2.97
N GLN A 10 10.24 30.02 3.90
CA GLN A 10 10.23 28.73 4.57
C GLN A 10 10.20 27.69 3.45
N GLU A 11 11.22 26.82 3.39
CA GLU A 11 11.06 25.54 2.69
C GLU A 11 9.75 24.96 3.18
N LYS A 12 8.72 24.90 2.33
CA LYS A 12 7.50 24.16 2.64
C LYS A 12 7.97 22.75 2.96
N SER A 13 7.84 22.35 4.21
CA SER A 13 8.24 21.04 4.68
C SER A 13 7.46 19.99 3.88
N VAL A 14 8.15 19.27 3.02
CA VAL A 14 7.57 18.17 2.23
C VAL A 14 7.10 17.10 3.21
N PHE A 15 5.84 16.66 3.13
CA PHE A 15 5.34 15.59 3.99
C PHE A 15 6.04 14.27 3.69
N GLU A 16 6.26 13.45 4.71
CA GLU A 16 6.74 12.08 4.51
C GLU A 16 5.63 11.07 4.76
N PHE A 17 5.45 10.16 3.80
CA PHE A 17 4.58 8.99 3.93
C PHE A 17 5.43 7.72 3.93
N ILE A 18 5.39 6.99 5.04
CA ILE A 18 6.11 5.73 5.18
C ILE A 18 5.34 4.64 4.44
N VAL A 19 6.03 3.82 3.64
CA VAL A 19 5.43 2.72 2.88
C VAL A 19 6.02 1.40 3.34
N ILE A 20 5.18 0.52 3.89
CA ILE A 20 5.54 -0.84 4.28
C ILE A 20 4.78 -1.83 3.40
N VAL A 21 5.50 -2.68 2.68
CA VAL A 21 4.99 -3.52 1.60
C VAL A 21 5.60 -4.92 1.61
N GLU A 22 5.09 -5.84 0.80
CA GLU A 22 5.75 -7.14 0.57
C GLU A 22 6.99 -7.03 -0.33
N SER A 23 6.89 -6.22 -1.38
CA SER A 23 7.95 -6.07 -2.35
C SER A 23 7.87 -4.71 -3.07
N GLY A 24 8.87 -4.42 -3.90
CA GLY A 24 8.83 -3.24 -4.75
C GLY A 24 7.66 -3.20 -5.74
N ALA A 25 7.11 -4.35 -6.15
CA ALA A 25 5.94 -4.37 -7.04
C ALA A 25 4.67 -3.84 -6.33
N ASP A 26 4.51 -4.22 -5.06
CA ASP A 26 3.44 -3.75 -4.18
C ASP A 26 3.57 -2.26 -3.91
N SER A 27 4.79 -1.79 -3.60
CA SER A 27 5.07 -0.35 -3.43
C SER A 27 4.66 0.46 -4.66
N ARG A 28 5.10 0.06 -5.86
CA ARG A 28 4.74 0.77 -7.10
C ARG A 28 3.23 0.79 -7.32
N THR A 29 2.55 -0.33 -7.15
CA THR A 29 1.10 -0.44 -7.37
C THR A 29 0.34 0.43 -6.37
N ALA A 30 0.67 0.32 -5.08
CA ALA A 30 -0.04 1.01 -4.02
C ALA A 30 0.18 2.53 -4.04
N THR A 31 1.43 2.98 -4.22
CA THR A 31 1.77 4.41 -4.21
C THR A 31 1.23 5.12 -5.45
N LYS A 32 1.33 4.51 -6.64
CA LYS A 32 0.76 5.09 -7.87
C LYS A 32 -0.75 5.14 -7.85
N LEU A 33 -1.41 4.11 -7.30
CA LEU A 33 -2.85 4.17 -7.10
C LEU A 33 -3.23 5.25 -6.09
N ALA A 34 -2.47 5.45 -5.01
CA ALA A 34 -2.71 6.54 -4.06
C ALA A 34 -2.55 7.92 -4.70
N GLU A 35 -1.48 8.16 -5.45
CA GLU A 35 -1.28 9.40 -6.22
C GLU A 35 -2.46 9.68 -7.15
N ARG A 36 -2.94 8.65 -7.85
CA ARG A 36 -4.08 8.75 -8.76
C ARG A 36 -5.37 9.11 -8.01
N VAL A 37 -5.68 8.44 -6.91
CA VAL A 37 -6.85 8.75 -6.08
C VAL A 37 -6.79 10.19 -5.59
N LEU A 38 -5.63 10.64 -5.10
CA LEU A 38 -5.44 12.02 -4.67
C LEU A 38 -5.68 13.01 -5.84
N LYS A 39 -5.14 12.74 -7.03
CA LYS A 39 -5.32 13.57 -8.22
C LYS A 39 -6.79 13.67 -8.64
N GLU A 40 -7.52 12.56 -8.64
CA GLU A 40 -8.93 12.55 -9.05
C GLU A 40 -9.85 13.23 -8.02
N GLN A 41 -9.40 13.40 -6.77
CA GLN A 41 -10.18 14.04 -5.70
C GLN A 41 -9.77 15.48 -5.40
N ILE A 42 -8.56 15.89 -5.79
CA ILE A 42 -8.01 17.22 -5.52
C ILE A 42 -7.72 17.90 -6.86
N ASP A 43 -8.60 18.82 -7.25
CA ASP A 43 -8.63 19.49 -8.55
C ASP A 43 -7.34 20.26 -8.90
N TRP A 44 -6.66 20.84 -7.90
CA TRP A 44 -5.42 21.59 -8.10
C TRP A 44 -4.16 20.71 -8.07
N LEU A 45 -4.26 19.42 -7.73
CA LEU A 45 -3.11 18.54 -7.54
C LEU A 45 -2.61 17.99 -8.87
N GLU A 46 -1.70 18.73 -9.52
CA GLU A 46 -1.06 18.28 -10.75
C GLU A 46 0.05 17.24 -10.51
N PRO A 47 0.33 16.31 -11.45
CA PRO A 47 1.35 15.28 -11.30
C PRO A 47 2.73 15.81 -10.95
N ASP A 48 3.13 16.93 -11.55
CA ASP A 48 4.43 17.56 -11.31
C ASP A 48 4.54 18.20 -9.92
N LEU A 49 3.40 18.48 -9.25
CA LEU A 49 3.37 19.06 -7.91
C LEU A 49 3.50 18.01 -6.81
N ILE A 50 3.10 16.75 -7.06
CA ILE A 50 3.10 15.68 -6.05
C ILE A 50 4.47 15.56 -5.37
N LYS A 51 5.54 15.52 -6.16
CA LYS A 51 6.93 15.42 -5.68
C LYS A 51 7.39 16.60 -4.81
N HIS A 52 6.67 17.71 -4.85
CA HIS A 52 6.95 18.91 -4.05
C HIS A 52 6.07 18.99 -2.81
N ILE A 53 5.07 18.12 -2.67
CA ILE A 53 4.11 18.12 -1.56
C ILE A 53 4.43 17.00 -0.58
N PHE A 54 4.70 15.80 -1.07
CA PHE A 54 5.08 14.67 -0.22
C PHE A 54 6.08 13.73 -0.89
N HIS A 55 6.74 12.92 -0.07
CA HIS A 55 7.62 11.85 -0.52
C HIS A 55 7.18 10.50 0.07
N TRP A 56 7.14 9.47 -0.79
CA TRP A 56 7.12 8.08 -0.36
C TRP A 56 8.50 7.70 0.18
N ARG A 57 8.54 7.14 1.38
CA ARG A 57 9.78 6.74 2.05
C ARG A 57 9.65 5.40 2.75
N GLY A 58 10.76 4.71 2.94
CA GLY A 58 10.87 3.62 3.90
C GLY A 58 11.21 4.11 5.31
N LEU A 59 11.37 3.15 6.21
CA LEU A 59 11.83 3.36 7.58
C LEU A 59 13.30 3.79 7.62
N GLU A 60 14.11 3.31 6.67
CA GLU A 60 15.50 3.70 6.50
C GLU A 60 15.64 4.93 5.60
N GLU A 61 16.59 5.80 5.93
CA GLU A 61 16.88 7.00 5.14
C GLU A 61 17.30 6.63 3.71
N GLY A 62 16.83 7.41 2.73
CA GLY A 62 17.14 7.20 1.30
C GLY A 62 16.34 6.07 0.62
N THR A 63 15.53 5.30 1.36
CA THR A 63 14.67 4.26 0.78
C THR A 63 13.27 4.80 0.43
N GLU A 64 12.65 4.26 -0.61
CA GLU A 64 11.28 4.62 -1.04
C GLU A 64 10.20 3.83 -0.29
N TYR A 65 10.55 2.65 0.22
CA TYR A 65 9.67 1.75 0.98
C TYR A 65 10.51 0.82 1.86
N SER A 66 9.86 0.11 2.77
CA SER A 66 10.46 -0.99 3.51
C SER A 66 9.63 -2.26 3.35
N CYS A 67 10.29 -3.41 3.30
CA CYS A 67 9.60 -4.70 3.22
C CYS A 67 9.22 -5.19 4.62
N TRP A 68 8.07 -5.84 4.75
CA TRP A 68 7.67 -6.51 5.99
C TRP A 68 8.70 -7.52 6.49
N SER A 69 9.35 -8.24 5.57
CA SER A 69 10.42 -9.20 5.87
C SER A 69 11.63 -8.58 6.56
N ASP A 70 11.85 -7.28 6.34
CA ASP A 70 13.07 -6.60 6.75
C ASP A 70 12.86 -5.77 8.03
N VAL A 71 11.62 -5.64 8.52
CA VAL A 71 11.28 -4.76 9.66
C VAL A 71 12.10 -5.09 10.91
N ASP A 72 12.25 -6.36 11.26
CA ASP A 72 13.01 -6.73 12.47
C ASP A 72 14.50 -6.36 12.31
N LYS A 73 15.08 -6.59 11.13
CA LYS A 73 16.45 -6.15 10.81
C LYS A 73 16.59 -4.63 10.89
N ILE A 74 15.65 -3.89 10.29
CA ILE A 74 15.65 -2.41 10.31
C ILE A 74 15.62 -1.90 11.76
N ILE A 75 14.82 -2.52 12.62
CA ILE A 75 14.74 -2.16 14.03
C ILE A 75 16.05 -2.44 14.75
N ASP A 76 16.70 -3.56 14.47
CA ASP A 76 17.99 -3.91 15.05
C ASP A 76 19.08 -2.94 14.59
N ASP A 77 19.17 -2.66 13.29
CA ASP A 77 20.04 -1.64 12.72
C ASP A 77 19.80 -0.26 13.36
N ALA A 78 18.53 0.12 13.61
CA ALA A 78 18.20 1.38 14.24
C ALA A 78 18.67 1.47 15.70
N LYS A 79 18.72 0.34 16.43
CA LYS A 79 19.28 0.31 17.80
C LYS A 79 20.76 0.66 17.79
N GLU A 80 21.49 0.20 16.79
CA GLU A 80 22.94 0.41 16.66
C GLU A 80 23.26 1.79 16.08
N LYS A 81 22.69 2.11 14.93
CA LYS A 81 23.03 3.29 14.12
C LYS A 81 22.51 4.59 14.73
N ILE A 82 21.25 4.60 15.16
CA ILE A 82 20.55 5.80 15.65
C ILE A 82 20.16 5.70 17.13
N ARG A 83 20.73 4.72 17.85
CA ARG A 83 20.53 4.51 19.29
C ARG A 83 19.04 4.38 19.68
N TYR A 84 18.22 3.81 18.80
CA TYR A 84 16.82 3.55 19.09
C TYR A 84 16.68 2.56 20.26
N LYS A 85 15.96 2.94 21.31
CA LYS A 85 15.66 2.06 22.43
C LYS A 85 14.25 1.51 22.27
N SER A 86 14.14 0.33 21.66
CA SER A 86 12.85 -0.33 21.45
C SER A 86 12.12 -0.57 22.78
N PRO A 87 10.94 0.02 23.00
CA PRO A 87 10.17 -0.19 24.22
C PRO A 87 9.75 -1.65 24.34
N ARG A 88 9.79 -2.22 25.56
CA ARG A 88 9.24 -3.56 25.83
C ARG A 88 7.82 -3.66 25.23
N PHE A 89 7.60 -4.72 24.47
CA PHE A 89 6.34 -4.98 23.79
C PHE A 89 5.72 -6.23 24.39
N LEU A 90 4.51 -6.09 24.95
CA LEU A 90 3.86 -7.14 25.71
C LEU A 90 3.08 -8.14 24.84
N GLY A 91 3.04 -7.98 23.52
CA GLY A 91 2.37 -8.93 22.62
C GLY A 91 0.84 -8.90 22.64
N HIS A 92 0.22 -8.05 23.46
CA HIS A 92 -1.23 -7.96 23.64
C HIS A 92 -1.75 -6.59 23.22
N HIS A 93 -2.93 -6.59 22.62
CA HIS A 93 -3.75 -5.42 22.36
C HIS A 93 -4.39 -4.92 23.66
N ASN A 94 -4.77 -3.64 23.72
CA ASN A 94 -5.29 -2.93 24.90
C ASN A 94 -6.54 -3.55 25.54
N LYS A 95 -7.22 -4.45 24.83
CA LYS A 95 -8.34 -5.27 25.33
C LYS A 95 -7.88 -6.57 26.02
N GLY A 96 -6.57 -6.74 26.27
CA GLY A 96 -6.00 -7.93 26.89
C GLY A 96 -5.95 -9.17 25.98
N VAL A 97 -6.24 -9.01 24.69
CA VAL A 97 -6.20 -10.11 23.69
C VAL A 97 -4.86 -10.09 22.93
N PRO A 98 -4.30 -11.25 22.55
CA PRO A 98 -3.13 -11.29 21.68
C PRO A 98 -3.37 -10.55 20.36
N PHE A 99 -2.31 -9.96 19.79
CA PHE A 99 -2.40 -9.44 18.43
C PHE A 99 -2.63 -10.58 17.43
N LYS A 100 -3.49 -10.32 16.45
CA LYS A 100 -3.63 -11.16 15.25
C LYS A 100 -2.41 -11.02 14.34
N ALA A 101 -2.36 -11.82 13.27
CA ALA A 101 -1.27 -11.82 12.30
C ALA A 101 -0.91 -10.39 11.87
N ASP A 102 0.39 -10.10 11.77
CA ASP A 102 0.96 -8.78 11.46
C ASP A 102 0.68 -7.63 12.45
N GLY A 103 -0.15 -7.81 13.50
CA GLY A 103 -0.43 -6.74 14.47
C GLY A 103 0.78 -6.39 15.34
N ALA A 104 1.49 -7.40 15.84
CA ALA A 104 2.68 -7.20 16.68
C ALA A 104 3.82 -6.48 15.94
N ILE A 105 4.11 -6.90 14.71
CA ILE A 105 5.16 -6.28 13.88
C ILE A 105 4.75 -4.86 13.49
N SER A 106 3.46 -4.60 13.23
CA SER A 106 2.95 -3.25 12.97
C SER A 106 3.13 -2.31 14.16
N ILE A 107 2.89 -2.76 15.39
CA ILE A 107 3.19 -1.95 16.58
C ILE A 107 4.68 -1.63 16.67
N LYS A 108 5.56 -2.59 16.36
CA LYS A 108 7.01 -2.34 16.34
C LYS A 108 7.37 -1.25 15.32
N VAL A 109 6.78 -1.30 14.13
CA VAL A 109 6.94 -0.25 13.10
C VAL A 109 6.47 1.10 13.62
N LEU A 110 5.25 1.17 14.17
CA LEU A 110 4.69 2.42 14.68
C LEU A 110 5.53 3.04 15.79
N LYS A 111 6.09 2.21 16.69
CA LYS A 111 7.02 2.69 17.73
C LYS A 111 8.33 3.23 17.14
N LEU A 112 8.84 2.62 16.07
CA LEU A 112 10.01 3.14 15.37
C LEU A 112 9.65 4.47 14.68
N VAL A 113 8.49 4.59 14.05
CA VAL A 113 8.00 5.84 13.46
C VAL A 113 7.87 6.94 14.52
N ASP A 114 7.29 6.63 15.70
CA ASP A 114 7.22 7.58 16.83
C ASP A 114 8.62 8.11 17.23
N PHE A 115 9.64 7.26 17.17
CA PHE A 115 11.03 7.67 17.43
C PHE A 115 11.59 8.53 16.30
N LEU A 116 11.38 8.12 15.05
CA LEU A 116 11.85 8.82 13.85
C LEU A 116 11.20 10.20 13.68
N GLN A 117 9.99 10.39 14.19
CA GLN A 117 9.26 11.66 14.19
C GLN A 117 10.05 12.82 14.84
N LYS A 118 11.04 12.52 15.68
CA LYS A 118 11.93 13.52 16.31
C LYS A 118 12.80 14.25 15.29
N THR A 119 13.08 13.62 14.14
CA THR A 119 13.95 14.17 13.10
C THR A 119 13.28 14.21 11.73
N ARG A 120 12.15 13.50 11.54
CA ARG A 120 11.42 13.38 10.28
C ARG A 120 10.01 13.92 10.40
N GLN A 121 9.48 14.51 9.33
CA GLN A 121 8.10 14.99 9.27
C GLN A 121 7.17 13.94 8.68
N ILE A 122 7.08 12.80 9.37
CA ILE A 122 6.19 11.71 8.97
C ILE A 122 4.75 12.11 9.28
N LYS A 123 3.86 11.99 8.29
CA LYS A 123 2.43 12.35 8.42
C LYS A 123 1.51 11.15 8.25
N ALA A 124 1.96 10.15 7.50
CA ALA A 124 1.23 8.92 7.33
C ALA A 124 2.14 7.71 7.22
N ILE A 125 1.56 6.53 7.46
CA ILE A 125 2.13 5.24 7.12
C ILE A 125 1.09 4.43 6.34
N LEU A 126 1.56 3.77 5.27
CA LEU A 126 0.80 2.84 4.45
C LEU A 126 1.28 1.43 4.78
N PHE A 127 0.37 0.62 5.32
CA PHE A 127 0.56 -0.81 5.49
C PHE A 127 -0.11 -1.53 4.32
N ILE A 128 0.70 -2.03 3.39
CA ILE A 128 0.26 -2.78 2.21
C ILE A 128 0.66 -4.24 2.38
N ARG A 129 -0.31 -5.16 2.33
CA ARG A 129 -0.07 -6.57 2.65
C ARG A 129 -0.89 -7.48 1.75
N ASP A 130 -0.29 -8.57 1.27
CA ASP A 130 -1.04 -9.66 0.67
C ASP A 130 -1.71 -10.48 1.78
N LEU A 131 -2.93 -10.97 1.55
CA LEU A 131 -3.59 -11.80 2.54
C LEU A 131 -3.14 -13.26 2.47
N ASP A 132 -2.77 -13.80 1.31
CA ASP A 132 -2.30 -15.20 1.16
C ASP A 132 -3.20 -16.27 1.83
N ASN A 133 -4.51 -16.00 1.99
CA ASN A 133 -5.50 -16.79 2.74
C ASN A 133 -5.46 -16.66 4.28
N GLN A 134 -4.81 -15.62 4.81
CA GLN A 134 -4.79 -15.24 6.22
C GLN A 134 -5.55 -13.91 6.41
N PRO A 135 -6.90 -13.90 6.38
CA PRO A 135 -7.69 -12.68 6.55
C PRO A 135 -7.41 -11.95 7.87
N GLU A 136 -6.92 -12.66 8.89
CA GLU A 136 -6.56 -12.13 10.20
C GLU A 136 -5.44 -11.09 10.13
N ARG A 137 -4.64 -11.07 9.05
CA ARG A 137 -3.62 -10.03 8.82
C ARG A 137 -4.24 -8.64 8.85
N ARG A 138 -5.38 -8.46 8.17
CA ARG A 138 -6.09 -7.17 8.17
C ARG A 138 -6.48 -6.74 9.59
N GLU A 139 -7.05 -7.67 10.35
CA GLU A 139 -7.46 -7.40 11.73
C GLU A 139 -6.27 -7.05 12.63
N GLY A 140 -5.12 -7.68 12.45
CA GLY A 140 -3.90 -7.32 13.18
C GLY A 140 -3.42 -5.90 12.88
N LEU A 141 -3.49 -5.47 11.61
CA LEU A 141 -3.19 -4.09 11.22
C LEU A 141 -4.18 -3.09 11.84
N GLU A 142 -5.47 -3.43 11.87
CA GLU A 142 -6.52 -2.61 12.49
C GLU A 142 -6.37 -2.51 14.02
N GLN A 143 -5.96 -3.59 14.68
CA GLN A 143 -5.57 -3.57 16.09
C GLN A 143 -4.40 -2.60 16.31
N ALA A 144 -3.36 -2.64 15.47
CA ALA A 144 -2.22 -1.74 15.58
C ALA A 144 -2.61 -0.27 15.35
N ARG A 145 -3.48 0.01 14.38
CA ARG A 145 -4.04 1.35 14.13
C ARG A 145 -4.82 1.88 15.33
N SER A 146 -5.66 1.03 15.93
CA SER A 146 -6.51 1.40 17.09
C SER A 146 -5.68 1.78 18.32
N GLU A 147 -4.52 1.15 18.51
CA GLU A 147 -3.57 1.48 19.59
C GLU A 147 -2.85 2.82 19.40
N HIS A 148 -2.82 3.32 18.18
CA HIS A 148 -2.07 4.53 17.82
C HIS A 148 -2.97 5.76 17.62
N ILE A 149 -4.25 5.59 17.29
CA ILE A 149 -5.16 6.67 16.84
C ILE A 149 -5.25 7.89 17.78
N ASN A 150 -5.06 7.69 19.10
CA ASN A 150 -5.15 8.75 20.11
C ASN A 150 -3.80 9.36 20.49
N ARG A 151 -2.70 8.98 19.81
CA ARG A 151 -1.36 9.49 20.10
C ARG A 151 -1.10 10.83 19.40
N GLN A 152 -0.19 11.60 19.97
CA GLN A 152 0.29 12.87 19.41
C GLN A 152 1.79 12.77 19.09
N PRO A 153 2.26 13.31 17.95
CA PRO A 153 1.46 13.92 16.88
C PRO A 153 0.57 12.89 16.17
N GLN A 154 -0.55 13.33 15.60
CA GLN A 154 -1.47 12.43 14.92
C GLN A 154 -0.82 11.89 13.64
N LEU A 155 -0.55 10.58 13.63
CA LEU A 155 -0.11 9.82 12.46
C LEU A 155 -1.32 9.19 11.78
N LYS A 156 -1.48 9.39 10.47
CA LYS A 156 -2.52 8.67 9.71
C LYS A 156 -2.00 7.29 9.31
N ILE A 157 -2.82 6.26 9.49
CA ILE A 157 -2.46 4.87 9.19
C ILE A 157 -3.43 4.36 8.13
N VAL A 158 -2.93 4.15 6.92
CA VAL A 158 -3.65 3.66 5.75
C VAL A 158 -3.40 2.17 5.61
N ILE A 159 -4.46 1.37 5.46
CA ILE A 159 -4.36 -0.10 5.36
C ILE A 159 -4.84 -0.57 3.99
N GLY A 160 -3.93 -1.13 3.20
CA GLY A 160 -4.24 -1.82 1.95
C GLY A 160 -3.98 -3.32 2.06
N THR A 161 -5.01 -4.14 1.96
CA THR A 161 -4.86 -5.61 2.05
C THR A 161 -5.37 -6.27 0.78
N ALA A 162 -4.45 -6.77 -0.05
CA ALA A 162 -4.80 -7.41 -1.31
C ALA A 162 -5.25 -8.86 -1.09
N ASN A 163 -6.37 -9.24 -1.72
CA ASN A 163 -6.98 -10.55 -1.51
C ASN A 163 -7.12 -11.32 -2.84
N PRO A 164 -6.42 -12.46 -3.02
CA PRO A 164 -5.39 -13.00 -2.12
C PRO A 164 -4.07 -12.23 -2.15
N LYS A 165 -3.77 -11.56 -3.28
CA LYS A 165 -2.48 -10.93 -3.57
C LYS A 165 -2.66 -9.66 -4.41
N ARG A 166 -1.64 -8.83 -4.49
CA ARG A 166 -1.57 -7.64 -5.36
C ARG A 166 -1.96 -7.91 -6.80
N GLU A 167 -1.63 -9.08 -7.37
CA GLU A 167 -2.07 -9.44 -8.72
C GLU A 167 -3.59 -9.40 -8.90
N ALA A 168 -4.38 -9.65 -7.85
CA ALA A 168 -5.83 -9.53 -7.92
C ALA A 168 -6.28 -8.10 -8.22
N TRP A 169 -5.54 -7.08 -7.73
CA TRP A 169 -5.79 -5.67 -8.03
C TRP A 169 -5.45 -5.35 -9.47
N VAL A 170 -4.35 -5.89 -9.99
CA VAL A 170 -3.98 -5.76 -11.42
C VAL A 170 -5.09 -6.34 -12.29
N LEU A 171 -5.57 -7.55 -11.98
CA LEU A 171 -6.63 -8.20 -12.75
C LEU A 171 -7.94 -7.43 -12.73
N ASN A 172 -8.31 -6.81 -11.61
CA ASN A 172 -9.49 -5.93 -11.55
C ASN A 172 -9.37 -4.76 -12.54
N GLY A 173 -8.16 -4.25 -12.71
CA GLY A 173 -7.83 -3.20 -13.66
C GLY A 173 -7.67 -3.64 -15.10
N PHE A 174 -7.64 -4.93 -15.39
CA PHE A 174 -7.39 -5.40 -16.75
C PHE A 174 -8.62 -5.17 -17.65
N LEU A 175 -8.42 -4.40 -18.72
CA LEU A 175 -9.37 -4.21 -19.81
C LEU A 175 -8.71 -4.77 -21.08
N PRO A 176 -9.22 -5.85 -21.66
CA PRO A 176 -8.58 -6.50 -22.81
C PRO A 176 -8.64 -5.61 -24.06
N SER A 177 -7.58 -5.64 -24.85
CA SER A 177 -7.61 -5.26 -26.27
C SER A 177 -8.15 -6.42 -27.13
N ASN A 178 -8.46 -6.16 -28.40
CA ASN A 178 -9.03 -7.16 -29.32
C ASN A 178 -8.27 -8.50 -29.38
N GLN A 179 -6.94 -8.49 -29.23
CA GLN A 179 -6.13 -9.73 -29.21
C GLN A 179 -6.17 -10.42 -27.84
N GLU A 180 -6.19 -9.64 -26.75
CA GLU A 180 -6.25 -10.14 -25.38
C GLU A 180 -7.63 -10.71 -25.01
N GLU A 181 -8.69 -10.32 -25.73
CA GLU A 181 -10.04 -10.88 -25.57
C GLU A 181 -10.05 -12.39 -25.77
N GLN A 182 -9.35 -12.89 -26.80
CA GLN A 182 -9.28 -14.33 -27.06
C GLN A 182 -8.59 -15.09 -25.92
N ILE A 183 -7.47 -14.57 -25.44
CA ILE A 183 -6.72 -15.14 -24.30
C ILE A 183 -7.60 -15.14 -23.04
N LEU A 184 -8.32 -14.05 -22.78
CA LEU A 184 -9.21 -13.93 -21.64
C LEU A 184 -10.38 -14.94 -21.72
N GLU A 185 -10.98 -15.14 -22.90
CA GLU A 185 -12.06 -16.12 -23.08
C GLU A 185 -11.58 -17.57 -22.91
N GLU A 186 -10.37 -17.90 -23.35
CA GLU A 186 -9.76 -19.21 -23.08
C GLU A 186 -9.54 -19.42 -21.58
N ILE A 187 -9.03 -18.42 -20.87
CA ILE A 187 -8.82 -18.47 -19.42
C ILE A 187 -10.16 -18.61 -18.69
N LYS A 188 -11.18 -17.85 -19.08
CA LYS A 188 -12.54 -17.93 -18.54
C LYS A 188 -13.12 -19.33 -18.67
N THR A 189 -12.99 -19.92 -19.87
CA THR A 189 -13.46 -21.28 -20.16
C THR A 189 -12.76 -22.31 -19.28
N ARG A 190 -11.45 -22.16 -19.04
CA ARG A 190 -10.69 -23.07 -18.17
C ARG A 190 -11.01 -22.89 -16.68
N LEU A 191 -11.34 -21.67 -16.26
CA LEU A 191 -11.62 -21.34 -14.86
C LEU A 191 -13.09 -21.51 -14.47
N ASN A 192 -14.00 -21.47 -15.44
CA ASN A 192 -15.46 -21.32 -15.28
C ASN A 192 -15.86 -20.01 -14.56
N PHE A 193 -15.06 -18.95 -14.68
CA PHE A 193 -15.37 -17.59 -14.19
C PHE A 193 -14.45 -16.55 -14.83
N ASP A 194 -14.82 -15.27 -14.74
CA ASP A 194 -14.00 -14.15 -15.20
C ASP A 194 -12.93 -13.77 -14.17
N PRO A 195 -11.62 -13.99 -14.45
CA PRO A 195 -10.56 -13.65 -13.50
C PRO A 195 -10.37 -12.15 -13.30
N CYS A 196 -10.87 -11.27 -14.18
CA CYS A 196 -10.81 -9.83 -14.02
C CYS A 196 -11.90 -9.30 -13.08
N ILE A 197 -13.02 -10.03 -12.96
CA ILE A 197 -14.13 -9.70 -12.05
C ILE A 197 -13.94 -10.42 -10.71
N ASP A 198 -13.70 -11.73 -10.75
CA ASP A 198 -13.59 -12.58 -9.57
C ASP A 198 -12.14 -12.97 -9.23
N SER A 199 -11.17 -12.07 -9.38
CA SER A 199 -9.74 -12.37 -9.12
C SER A 199 -9.48 -12.89 -7.69
N HIS A 200 -10.33 -12.54 -6.73
CA HIS A 200 -10.31 -13.10 -5.37
C HIS A 200 -10.49 -14.63 -5.31
N ARG A 201 -10.91 -15.29 -6.39
CA ARG A 201 -11.04 -16.77 -6.47
C ARG A 201 -9.75 -17.46 -6.89
N LEU A 202 -8.73 -16.72 -7.35
CA LEU A 202 -7.43 -17.23 -7.79
C LEU A 202 -6.51 -17.48 -6.59
N ARG A 203 -6.70 -18.61 -5.90
CA ARG A 203 -6.08 -18.92 -4.60
C ARG A 203 -4.78 -19.73 -4.67
N SER A 204 -4.40 -20.21 -5.85
CA SER A 204 -3.23 -21.08 -6.00
C SER A 204 -1.92 -20.30 -5.99
N THR A 205 -0.88 -20.92 -5.44
CA THR A 205 0.52 -20.45 -5.55
C THR A 205 1.37 -21.35 -6.45
N SER A 206 0.79 -22.44 -6.97
CA SER A 206 1.49 -23.43 -7.78
C SER A 206 1.87 -22.86 -9.14
N GLN A 207 3.05 -23.24 -9.62
CA GLN A 207 3.51 -23.00 -11.00
C GLN A 207 3.35 -24.25 -11.88
N LYS A 208 2.72 -25.31 -11.37
CA LYS A 208 2.55 -26.61 -12.03
C LYS A 208 1.07 -26.95 -12.20
N GLU A 209 0.73 -27.55 -13.34
CA GLU A 209 -0.61 -28.06 -13.61
C GLU A 209 -0.99 -29.19 -12.62
N PRO A 210 -2.28 -29.37 -12.29
CA PRO A 210 -3.42 -28.60 -12.80
C PRO A 210 -3.68 -27.26 -12.08
N ASP A 211 -3.02 -27.00 -10.94
CA ASP A 211 -3.33 -25.82 -10.10
C ASP A 211 -2.75 -24.50 -10.61
N ARG A 212 -1.84 -24.57 -11.59
CA ARG A 212 -1.20 -23.41 -12.22
C ARG A 212 -2.20 -22.41 -12.78
N ILE A 213 -3.31 -22.87 -13.36
CA ILE A 213 -4.33 -21.99 -13.95
C ILE A 213 -5.05 -21.12 -12.90
N ARG A 214 -5.04 -21.52 -11.62
CA ARG A 214 -5.66 -20.73 -10.53
C ARG A 214 -4.66 -19.80 -9.83
N ASN A 215 -3.44 -19.66 -10.36
CA ASN A 215 -2.41 -18.80 -9.78
C ASN A 215 -2.54 -17.39 -10.38
N PRO A 216 -2.78 -16.34 -9.57
CA PRO A 216 -3.03 -15.01 -10.09
C PRO A 216 -1.82 -14.42 -10.82
N LYS A 217 -0.58 -14.76 -10.42
CA LYS A 217 0.64 -14.35 -11.15
C LYS A 217 0.68 -14.90 -12.55
N VAL A 218 0.30 -16.18 -12.70
CA VAL A 218 0.25 -16.84 -14.01
C VAL A 218 -0.81 -16.19 -14.91
N ILE A 219 -1.97 -15.85 -14.36
CA ILE A 219 -3.03 -15.19 -15.14
C ILE A 219 -2.61 -13.78 -15.57
N VAL A 220 -2.02 -12.99 -14.68
CA VAL A 220 -1.46 -11.67 -15.03
C VAL A 220 -0.42 -11.82 -16.14
N GLU A 221 0.56 -12.71 -16.00
CA GLU A 221 1.59 -12.93 -17.02
C GLU A 221 1.02 -13.34 -18.38
N GLN A 222 -0.03 -14.16 -18.41
CA GLN A 222 -0.68 -14.58 -19.66
C GLN A 222 -1.42 -13.42 -20.32
N LEU A 223 -2.18 -12.65 -19.54
CA LEU A 223 -3.00 -11.55 -20.05
C LEU A 223 -2.17 -10.34 -20.48
N THR A 224 -1.04 -10.07 -19.81
CA THR A 224 -0.17 -8.94 -20.12
C THR A 224 0.99 -9.31 -21.04
N GLY A 225 1.14 -10.59 -21.39
CA GLY A 225 2.30 -11.08 -22.15
C GLY A 225 3.64 -10.85 -21.43
N LYS A 226 3.62 -10.77 -20.09
CA LYS A 226 4.76 -10.35 -19.24
C LYS A 226 5.28 -8.94 -19.52
N ASP A 227 4.50 -8.10 -20.19
CA ASP A 227 4.83 -6.71 -20.41
C ASP A 227 4.49 -5.88 -19.16
N MET A 228 5.54 -5.33 -18.54
CA MET A 228 5.44 -4.50 -17.34
C MET A 228 4.65 -3.21 -17.55
N LYS A 229 4.73 -2.59 -18.74
CA LYS A 229 3.93 -1.39 -19.06
C LYS A 229 2.47 -1.77 -19.19
N ARG A 230 2.18 -2.90 -19.84
CA ARG A 230 0.81 -3.38 -19.98
C ARG A 230 0.17 -3.70 -18.64
N GLU A 231 0.94 -4.29 -17.73
CA GLU A 231 0.55 -4.50 -16.34
C GLU A 231 0.27 -3.16 -15.65
N GLN A 232 1.14 -2.14 -15.78
CA GLN A 232 0.96 -0.81 -15.18
C GLN A 232 -0.35 -0.11 -15.59
N GLN A 233 -0.71 -0.19 -16.87
CA GLN A 233 -1.95 0.40 -17.39
C GLN A 233 -3.20 -0.08 -16.64
N CYS A 234 -3.16 -1.28 -16.04
CA CYS A 234 -4.28 -1.83 -15.29
C CYS A 234 -4.66 -0.97 -14.08
N TRP A 235 -3.70 -0.31 -13.41
CA TRP A 235 -4.01 0.57 -12.28
C TRP A 235 -3.80 2.06 -12.56
N GLU A 236 -3.06 2.42 -13.61
CA GLU A 236 -2.84 3.82 -13.99
C GLU A 236 -3.95 4.37 -14.88
N ASP A 237 -4.44 3.58 -15.85
CA ASP A 237 -5.35 4.07 -16.88
C ASP A 237 -6.81 3.68 -16.60
N THR A 238 -7.05 2.44 -16.18
CA THR A 238 -8.42 1.92 -15.95
C THR A 238 -9.17 2.74 -14.92
N SER A 239 -10.31 3.32 -15.27
CA SER A 239 -11.05 4.26 -14.39
C SER A 239 -11.20 3.77 -12.94
N LEU A 240 -11.07 4.67 -11.96
CA LEU A 240 -11.28 4.33 -10.55
C LEU A 240 -12.68 3.76 -10.29
N LYS A 241 -13.68 4.12 -11.11
CA LYS A 241 -15.03 3.53 -11.05
C LYS A 241 -14.97 2.01 -11.27
N ILE A 242 -14.33 1.56 -12.34
CA ILE A 242 -14.18 0.13 -12.64
C ILE A 242 -13.37 -0.58 -11.56
N LEU A 243 -12.28 0.05 -11.08
CA LEU A 243 -11.47 -0.51 -9.99
C LEU A 243 -12.28 -0.68 -8.70
N ARG A 244 -13.15 0.27 -8.35
CA ARG A 244 -14.05 0.16 -7.19
C ARG A 244 -15.12 -0.92 -7.38
N GLU A 245 -15.67 -1.05 -8.57
CA GLU A 245 -16.71 -2.06 -8.88
C GLU A 245 -16.13 -3.48 -8.79
N ARG A 246 -14.97 -3.72 -9.39
CA ARG A 246 -14.33 -5.05 -9.41
C ARG A 246 -13.54 -5.35 -8.13
N GLY A 247 -13.14 -4.31 -7.40
CA GLY A 247 -12.24 -4.37 -6.25
C GLY A 247 -12.87 -4.79 -4.92
N VAL A 248 -14.19 -5.01 -4.88
CA VAL A 248 -14.95 -5.21 -3.63
C VAL A 248 -14.40 -6.39 -2.82
N TYR A 249 -14.18 -7.53 -3.48
CA TYR A 249 -13.73 -8.76 -2.81
C TYR A 249 -12.21 -8.92 -2.75
N THR A 250 -11.46 -8.06 -3.44
CA THR A 250 -9.99 -8.10 -3.50
C THR A 250 -9.34 -7.13 -2.52
N GLY A 251 -10.14 -6.32 -1.82
CA GLY A 251 -9.66 -5.28 -0.92
C GLY A 251 -9.20 -4.00 -1.62
N LEU A 252 -9.24 -3.94 -2.95
CA LEU A 252 -8.86 -2.75 -3.72
C LEU A 252 -9.81 -1.57 -3.44
N THR A 253 -11.12 -1.83 -3.38
CA THR A 253 -12.12 -0.80 -3.06
C THR A 253 -11.91 -0.24 -1.65
N ALA A 254 -11.62 -1.10 -0.68
CA ALA A 254 -11.33 -0.69 0.69
C ALA A 254 -10.04 0.15 0.76
N TYR A 255 -9.02 -0.21 0.00
CA TYR A 255 -7.77 0.57 -0.06
C TYR A 255 -7.99 1.96 -0.67
N ILE A 256 -8.77 2.08 -1.75
CA ILE A 256 -9.12 3.38 -2.35
C ILE A 256 -9.83 4.27 -1.30
N GLN A 257 -10.78 3.70 -0.54
CA GLN A 257 -11.49 4.42 0.52
C GLN A 257 -10.55 4.85 1.66
N GLU A 258 -9.58 4.02 2.04
CA GLU A 258 -8.58 4.36 3.06
C GLU A 258 -7.73 5.57 2.62
N ILE A 259 -7.34 5.65 1.34
CA ILE A 259 -6.62 6.81 0.79
C ILE A 259 -7.49 8.07 0.89
N GLU A 260 -8.75 7.99 0.46
CA GLU A 260 -9.69 9.10 0.47
C GLU A 260 -9.93 9.64 1.89
N GLN A 261 -10.08 8.74 2.85
CA GLN A 261 -10.38 9.10 4.24
C GLN A 261 -9.17 9.68 4.99
N HIS A 262 -7.96 9.24 4.65
CA HIS A 262 -6.78 9.51 5.47
C HIS A 262 -5.75 10.42 4.82
N LEU A 263 -5.46 10.27 3.53
CA LEU A 263 -4.41 11.05 2.87
C LEU A 263 -4.92 12.41 2.38
N ILE A 264 -6.14 12.49 1.85
CA ILE A 264 -6.72 13.76 1.36
C ILE A 264 -6.69 14.83 2.45
N GLN A 265 -7.06 14.47 3.68
CA GLN A 265 -7.06 15.39 4.82
C GLN A 265 -5.69 16.00 5.13
N ILE A 266 -4.61 15.27 4.86
CA ILE A 266 -3.23 15.76 5.09
C ILE A 266 -2.84 16.77 4.01
N ILE A 267 -3.26 16.54 2.77
CA ILE A 267 -2.90 17.40 1.64
C ILE A 267 -3.70 18.72 1.68
N LEU A 268 -4.92 18.69 2.20
CA LEU A 268 -5.79 19.87 2.32
C LEU A 268 -5.58 20.67 3.61
N SER A 269 -4.82 20.17 4.58
CA SER A 269 -4.53 20.86 5.86
C SER A 269 -3.36 21.83 5.75
#